data_AF-A0A9D2F9L4-F1
#
_entry.id   AF-A0A9D2F9L4-F1
#
_cell.length_a   1.000
_cell.length_b   1.000
_cell.length_c   1.000
_cell.angle_alpha   90.00
_cell.angle_beta   90.00
_cell.angle_gamma   90.00
#
_symmetry.space_group_name_H-M   'P 1'
#
loop_
_entity.id
_entity.type
_entity.pdbx_description
1 polymer ?
#
loop_
_entity_poly.entity_id
_entity_poly.type
_entity_poly.pdbx_seq_one_letter_code
_entity_poly.pdbx_strand_id
1 'polypeptide(L)' 'MYYSSGNYEAFARPRKPEGVDNKSAHIIGTGLAALTAACYLVRDGQLQGQNIHIYEK' A
#
# COMPACT_ATOMS: atom_id res chain seq x y z
N MET A 1 -10.13 -8.98 -4.32
CA MET A 1 -9.74 -9.25 -2.92
C MET A 1 -10.50 -10.48 -2.45
N TYR A 2 -9.89 -11.35 -1.65
CA TYR A 2 -10.54 -12.50 -1.04
C TYR A 2 -10.11 -12.59 0.43
N TYR A 3 -10.93 -13.20 1.28
CA TYR A 3 -10.59 -13.42 2.69
C TYR A 3 -9.90 -14.76 2.87
N SER A 4 -8.94 -14.79 3.78
CA SER A 4 -8.21 -15.99 4.16
C SER A 4 -7.90 -15.96 5.66
N SER A 5 -7.58 -17.12 6.22
CA SER A 5 -7.17 -17.28 7.61
C SER A 5 -6.11 -18.37 7.74
N GLY A 6 -5.38 -18.36 8.86
CA GLY A 6 -4.29 -19.30 9.12
C GLY A 6 -2.91 -18.79 8.71
N ASN A 7 -1.89 -19.56 9.10
CA ASN A 7 -0.49 -19.12 9.06
C ASN A 7 0.05 -18.94 7.63
N TYR A 8 -0.47 -19.69 6.66
CA TYR A 8 0.05 -19.66 5.29
C TYR A 8 -0.06 -18.25 4.69
N GLU A 9 -1.26 -17.68 4.67
CA GLU A 9 -1.49 -16.34 4.13
C GLU A 9 -0.97 -15.23 5.05
N ALA A 10 -0.91 -15.45 6.36
CA ALA A 10 -0.37 -14.47 7.31
C ALA A 10 1.14 -14.22 7.11
N PHE A 11 1.90 -15.24 6.69
CA PHE A 11 3.34 -15.13 6.42
C PHE A 11 3.68 -15.00 4.93
N ALA A 12 2.71 -15.21 4.04
CA ALA A 12 2.89 -15.02 2.60
C ALA A 12 3.21 -13.54 2.29
N ARG A 13 4.12 -13.33 1.34
CA ARG A 13 4.42 -11.99 0.81
C ARG A 13 3.83 -11.86 -0.59
N PRO A 14 3.08 -10.79 -0.88
CA PRO A 14 2.52 -10.58 -2.21
C PRO A 14 3.64 -10.33 -3.23
N ARG A 15 3.44 -10.80 -4.45
CA ARG A 15 4.31 -10.44 -5.59
C ARG A 15 4.08 -8.98 -5.96
N LYS A 16 5.07 -8.38 -6.61
CA LYS A 16 4.97 -7.01 -7.12
C LYS A 16 3.76 -6.90 -8.05
N PRO A 17 2.79 -6.00 -7.76
CA PRO A 17 1.64 -5.81 -8.62
C PRO A 17 2.05 -5.31 -10.02
N GLU A 18 1.36 -5.78 -11.04
CA GLU A 18 1.65 -5.41 -12.42
C GLU A 18 1.46 -3.90 -12.66
N GLY A 19 2.44 -3.30 -13.33
CA GLY A 19 2.41 -1.88 -13.71
C GLY A 19 2.49 -0.90 -12.54
N VAL A 20 2.84 -1.34 -11.32
CA VAL A 20 2.90 -0.45 -10.15
C VAL A 20 3.96 0.65 -10.26
N ASP A 21 5.03 0.41 -11.02
CA ASP A 21 6.10 1.39 -11.24
C ASP A 21 5.63 2.65 -11.98
N ASN A 22 4.53 2.55 -12.75
CA ASN A 22 3.96 3.66 -13.52
C ASN A 22 2.74 4.30 -12.82
N LYS A 23 2.50 4.00 -11.55
CA LYS A 23 1.37 4.53 -10.77
C LYS A 23 1.86 5.52 -9.72
N SER A 24 0.96 6.40 -9.31
CA SER A 24 1.14 7.33 -8.18
C SER A 24 -0.10 7.33 -7.29
N ALA A 25 0.10 7.62 -6.01
CA ALA A 25 -0.96 7.66 -5.01
C ALA A 25 -1.02 9.05 -4.35
N HIS A 26 -2.21 9.65 -4.34
CA HIS A 26 -2.48 10.92 -3.69
C HIS A 26 -3.45 10.67 -2.53
N ILE A 27 -2.99 10.88 -1.30
CA ILE A 27 -3.72 10.57 -0.07
C ILE A 27 -4.06 11.90 0.62
N ILE A 28 -5.34 12.11 0.91
CA ILE A 28 -5.81 13.32 1.59
C ILE A 28 -6.00 13.03 3.08
N GLY A 29 -5.38 13.86 3.91
CA GLY A 29 -5.34 13.73 5.36
C GLY A 29 -4.14 12.89 5.86
N THR A 30 -3.86 13.04 7.15
CA THR A 30 -2.78 12.37 7.89
C THR A 30 -3.31 11.52 9.03
N GLY A 31 -4.63 11.26 9.04
CA GLY A 31 -5.25 10.34 9.99
C GLY A 31 -4.74 8.91 9.81
N LEU A 32 -5.07 8.06 10.79
CA LEU A 32 -4.61 6.67 10.84
C LEU A 32 -4.87 5.91 9.52
N ALA A 33 -6.04 6.08 8.91
CA ALA A 33 -6.38 5.42 7.65
C ALA A 33 -5.45 5.84 6.50
N ALA A 34 -5.13 7.14 6.39
CA ALA A 34 -4.26 7.67 5.35
C ALA A 34 -2.83 7.15 5.47
N LEU A 35 -2.27 7.20 6.68
CA LEU A 35 -0.93 6.67 6.95
C LEU A 35 -0.88 5.15 6.77
N THR A 36 -1.94 4.44 7.19
CA THR A 36 -2.05 2.98 7.01
C THR A 36 -2.06 2.62 5.52
N ALA A 37 -2.82 3.35 4.69
CA ALA A 37 -2.82 3.16 3.25
C ALA A 37 -1.43 3.39 2.65
N ALA A 38 -0.71 4.44 3.05
CA ALA A 38 0.66 4.69 2.62
C ALA A 38 1.60 3.53 3.01
N CYS A 39 1.52 3.02 4.24
CA CYS A 39 2.30 1.88 4.70
C CYS A 39 2.07 0.62 3.84
N TYR A 40 0.81 0.28 3.54
CA TYR A 40 0.50 -0.88 2.71
C TYR A 40 0.90 -0.68 1.24
N LEU A 41 0.84 0.55 0.70
CA LEU A 41 1.30 0.85 -0.66
C LEU A 41 2.79 0.64 -0.82
N VAL A 42 3.60 1.05 0.17
CA VAL A 42 5.04 0.80 0.17
C VAL A 42 5.33 -0.69 0.35
N ARG A 43 4.71 -1.32 1.35
CA ARG A 43 5.03 -2.69 1.78
C ARG A 43 4.54 -3.76 0.80
N ASP A 44 3.24 -3.72 0.46
CA ASP A 44 2.58 -4.77 -0.33
C ASP A 44 2.40 -4.33 -1.77
N GLY A 45 2.08 -3.05 -1.97
CA GLY A 45 2.03 -2.45 -3.30
C GLY A 45 3.42 -2.35 -3.95
N GLN A 46 4.50 -2.36 -3.17
CA GLN A 46 5.87 -2.13 -3.65
C GLN A 46 5.97 -0.86 -4.52
N LEU A 47 5.14 0.14 -4.20
CA LEU A 47 5.13 1.43 -4.86
C LEU A 47 6.30 2.27 -4.33
N GLN A 48 7.04 2.91 -5.24
CA GLN A 48 8.16 3.76 -4.84
C GLN A 48 7.63 4.93 -4.00
N GLY A 49 8.26 5.19 -2.85
CA GLY A 49 7.79 6.22 -1.92
C GLY A 49 7.70 7.62 -2.54
N GLN A 50 8.55 7.92 -3.53
CA GLN A 50 8.51 9.17 -4.29
C GLN A 50 7.20 9.39 -5.07
N ASN A 51 6.45 8.32 -5.37
CA ASN A 51 5.17 8.37 -6.05
C ASN A 51 3.97 8.39 -5.07
N ILE A 52 4.23 8.49 -3.76
CA ILE A 52 3.19 8.56 -2.72
C ILE A 52 3.20 9.97 -2.13
N HIS A 53 2.11 10.70 -2.33
CA HIS A 53 1.94 12.06 -1.87
C HIS A 53 0.82 12.14 -0.85
N ILE A 54 1.14 12.61 0.35
CA ILE A 54 0.18 12.81 1.44
C ILE A 54 -0.05 14.31 1.59
N TYR A 55 -1.30 14.73 1.54
CA TYR A 55 -1.70 16.13 1.66
C TYR A 55 -2.43 16.34 2.98
N GLU A 56 -1.93 17.28 3.78
CA GLU A 56 -2.60 17.76 4.99
C GLU A 56 -3.01 19.22 4.81
N LYS A 57 -4.02 19.67 5.56
CA LYS A 57 -4.45 21.07 5.58
C LYS A 57 -3.62 21.89 6.55
#